data_AF-A0A6L8GCW6-F1
#
_entry.id   AF-A0A6L8GCW6-F1
#
_cell.length_a   1.000
_cell.length_b   1.000
_cell.length_c   1.000
_cell.angle_alpha   90.00
_cell.angle_beta   90.00
_cell.angle_gamma   90.00
#
_symmetry.space_group_name_H-M   'P 1'
#
loop_
_entity.id
_entity.type
_entity.pdbx_description
1 polymer ?
#
loop_
_entity_poly.entity_id
_entity_poly.type
_entity_poly.pdbx_seq_one_letter_code
_entity_poly.pdbx_strand_id
1 'polypeptide(L)' 'MRREGKSQTILVIASVLDRTQHLPRTGLEIDPGICVDLLSGSDVAAADGIDLSPHQVLWLDVSG' A
#
# COMPACT_ATOMS: atom_id res chain seq x y z
N MET A 1 15.09 0.86 30.67
CA MET A 1 14.82 1.52 29.37
C MET A 1 13.87 0.65 28.56
N ARG A 2 12.60 1.03 28.44
CA ARG A 2 11.69 0.39 27.48
C ARG A 2 11.99 1.02 26.10
N ARG A 3 12.33 0.21 25.10
CA ARG A 3 12.31 0.67 23.71
C ARG A 3 10.84 0.79 23.33
N GLU A 4 10.35 2.02 23.14
CA GLU A 4 9.09 2.21 22.44
C GLU A 4 9.32 1.75 20.99
N GLY A 5 8.72 0.63 20.61
CA GLY A 5 8.69 0.23 19.21
C GLY A 5 7.81 1.24 18.47
N LYS A 6 8.30 1.81 17.36
CA LYS A 6 7.45 2.58 16.46
C LYS A 6 6.30 1.67 16.02
N SER A 7 5.07 2.14 16.20
CA SER A 7 3.91 1.43 15.67
C SER A 7 4.01 1.44 14.15
N GLN A 8 3.92 0.25 13.54
CA GLN A 8 3.87 0.11 12.09
C GLN A 8 2.41 -0.07 11.67
N THR A 9 2.00 0.64 10.63
CA THR A 9 0.68 0.50 10.01
C THR A 9 0.88 -0.09 8.62
N ILE A 10 0.23 -1.23 8.36
CA ILE A 10 0.31 -1.94 7.09
C ILE A 10 -1.07 -1.96 6.45
N LEU A 11 -1.16 -1.46 5.22
CA LEU A 11 -2.34 -1.59 4.37
C LEU A 11 -2.16 -2.80 3.44
N VAL A 12 -3.04 -3.78 3.55
CA VAL A 12 -3.04 -4.96 2.67
C VAL A 12 -4.16 -4.81 1.65
N ILE A 13 -3.80 -4.88 0.37
CA ILE A 13 -4.76 -4.78 -0.73
C ILE A 13 -4.62 -6.02 -1.61
N ALA A 14 -5.75 -6.66 -1.91
CA ALA A 14 -5.81 -7.80 -2.81
C ALA A 14 -6.86 -7.55 -3.90
N SER A 15 -6.44 -7.59 -5.15
CA SER A 15 -7.38 -7.67 -6.28
C SER A 15 -7.93 -9.10 -6.35
N VAL A 16 -9.24 -9.23 -6.54
CA VAL A 16 -9.92 -10.52 -6.79
C VAL A 16 -10.50 -10.59 -8.20
N LEU A 17 -10.14 -9.60 -9.04
CA LEU A 17 -10.68 -9.43 -10.39
C LEU A 17 -9.67 -9.91 -11.44
N ASP A 18 -10.21 -10.39 -12.56
CA ASP A 18 -9.44 -10.79 -13.76
C ASP A 18 -9.04 -9.60 -14.66
N ARG A 19 -9.06 -8.37 -14.13
CA ARG A 19 -8.72 -7.15 -14.87
C ARG A 19 -7.96 -6.17 -13.99
N THR A 20 -7.20 -5.29 -14.62
CA THR A 20 -6.58 -4.15 -13.93
C THR A 20 -7.64 -3.26 -13.33
N GLN A 21 -7.41 -2.80 -12.10
CA GLN A 21 -8.30 -1.89 -11.38
C GLN A 21 -7.50 -0.70 -10.87
N HIS A 22 -8.05 0.50 -11.05
CA HIS A 22 -7.49 1.72 -10.48
C HIS A 22 -8.18 1.99 -9.14
N LEU A 23 -7.40 2.01 -8.06
CA LEU A 23 -7.85 2.43 -6.74
C LEU A 23 -7.47 3.90 -6.53
N PRO A 24 -8.43 4.83 -6.51
CA PRO A 24 -8.11 6.24 -6.32
C PRO A 24 -7.57 6.47 -4.90
N ARG A 25 -6.65 7.42 -4.74
CA ARG A 25 -6.06 7.76 -3.44
C ARG A 25 -7.10 8.02 -2.34
N THR A 26 -8.23 8.64 -2.69
CA THR A 26 -9.33 8.92 -1.77
C THR A 26 -9.92 7.65 -1.11
N GLY A 27 -9.82 6.50 -1.77
CA GLY A 27 -10.27 5.21 -1.22
C GLY A 27 -9.21 4.46 -0.41
N LEU A 28 -7.96 4.96 -0.36
CA LEU A 28 -6.85 4.30 0.34
C LEU A 28 -6.61 4.86 1.74
N GLU A 29 -7.05 6.09 2.02
CA GLU A 29 -6.85 6.78 3.31
C GLU A 29 -5.37 6.79 3.78
N ILE A 30 -4.43 6.76 2.82
CA ILE A 30 -2.99 6.80 3.07
C ILE A 30 -2.45 8.21 2.93
N ASP A 31 -1.63 8.62 3.90
CA ASP A 31 -0.99 9.93 3.93
C ASP A 31 0.26 10.03 3.02
N PRO A 32 1.16 9.03 2.96
CA PRO A 32 2.35 9.16 2.13
C PRO A 32 2.03 8.98 0.63
N GLY A 33 2.57 9.89 -0.19
CA GLY A 33 2.48 9.79 -1.65
C GLY A 33 3.30 8.63 -2.26
N ILE A 34 4.21 8.04 -1.47
CA ILE A 34 5.01 6.86 -1.80
C ILE A 34 4.95 5.91 -0.61
N CYS A 35 4.59 4.65 -0.85
CA CYS A 35 4.59 3.57 0.14
C CYS A 35 5.62 2.51 -0.26
N VAL A 36 6.04 1.64 0.67
CA VAL A 36 6.89 0.48 0.34
C VAL A 36 6.02 -0.77 0.30
N ASP A 37 6.02 -1.50 -0.81
CA ASP A 37 5.46 -2.85 -0.85
C ASP A 37 6.42 -3.84 -0.18
N LEU A 38 6.04 -4.34 0.99
CA LEU A 38 6.82 -5.25 1.80
C LEU A 38 7.01 -6.63 1.18
N LEU A 39 6.20 -7.02 0.18
CA LEU A 39 6.38 -8.29 -0.53
C LEU A 39 7.53 -8.23 -1.53
N SER A 40 7.61 -7.15 -2.31
CA SER A 40 8.64 -6.97 -3.36
C SER A 40 9.82 -6.12 -2.91
N GLY A 41 9.68 -5.33 -1.85
CA GLY A 41 10.62 -4.30 -1.42
C GLY A 41 10.63 -3.05 -2.30
N SER A 42 9.67 -2.91 -3.22
CA SER A 42 9.63 -1.79 -4.18
C SER A 42 8.82 -0.61 -3.67
N ASP A 43 9.21 0.59 -4.08
CA ASP A 43 8.42 1.80 -3.87
C ASP A 43 7.16 1.76 -4.75
N VAL A 44 6.02 2.12 -4.15
CA VAL A 44 4.72 2.24 -4.80
C VAL A 44 4.29 3.70 -4.74
N ALA A 45 4.25 4.36 -5.90
CA ALA A 45 3.69 5.69 -6.01
C ALA A 45 2.16 5.60 -5.84
N ALA A 46 1.65 6.24 -4.80
CA ALA A 46 0.22 6.23 -4.45
C ALA A 46 -0.42 7.63 -4.42
N ALA A 47 0.33 8.65 -4.84
CA ALA A 47 -0.10 10.05 -4.85
C ALA A 47 -1.39 10.29 -5.64
N ASP A 48 -1.56 9.58 -6.76
CA ASP A 48 -2.74 9.65 -7.63
C ASP A 48 -3.67 8.42 -7.51
N GLY A 49 -3.35 7.49 -6.62
CA GLY A 49 -3.96 6.17 -6.53
C GLY A 49 -3.00 5.06 -6.96
N ILE A 50 -3.51 3.82 -7.01
CA ILE A 50 -2.73 2.62 -7.30
C ILE A 50 -3.46 1.79 -8.35
N ASP A 51 -2.74 1.45 -9.43
CA ASP A 51 -3.19 0.44 -10.38
C ASP A 51 -2.80 -0.95 -9.89
N LEU A 52 -3.80 -1.81 -9.70
CA LEU A 52 -3.58 -3.20 -9.35
C LEU A 52 -3.80 -4.08 -10.57
N SER A 53 -2.80 -4.89 -10.88
CA SER A 53 -2.91 -5.96 -11.86
C SER A 53 -3.92 -7.03 -11.41
N PRO A 54 -4.46 -7.85 -12.33
CA PRO A 54 -5.33 -8.97 -11.98
C PRO A 54 -4.72 -9.84 -10.87
N HIS A 55 -5.50 -10.15 -9.83
CA HIS A 55 -5.09 -10.98 -8.68
C HIS A 55 -3.86 -10.51 -7.91
N GLN A 56 -3.41 -9.27 -8.11
CA GLN A 56 -2.25 -8.72 -7.40
C GLN A 56 -2.55 -8.52 -5.92
N VAL A 57 -1.56 -8.82 -5.09
CA VAL A 57 -1.56 -8.52 -3.66
C VAL A 57 -0.41 -7.56 -3.36
N LEU A 58 -0.69 -6.51 -2.58
CA LEU A 58 0.30 -5.55 -2.09
C LEU A 58 0.23 -5.46 -0.56
N TRP A 59 1.39 -5.36 0.09
CA TRP A 59 1.50 -5.10 1.53
C TRP A 59 2.22 -3.79 1.73
N LEU A 60 1.48 -2.70 1.85
CA LEU A 60 2.05 -1.36 1.86
C LEU A 60 2.35 -0.94 3.30
N ASP A 61 3.63 -0.63 3.58
CA ASP A 61 3.98 0.14 4.77
C ASP A 61 3.56 1.60 4.54
N VAL A 62 2.62 2.06 5.37
CA VAL A 62 2.03 3.40 5.30
C VAL A 62 2.34 4.19 6.57
N SER A 63 3.32 3.72 7.34
CA SER A 63 3.83 4.39 8.54
C SER A 63 4.65 5.60 8.10
N GLY A 64 4.07 6.80 8.17
CA GLY A 64 4.78 8.07 7.99
C GLY A 64 5.84 8.32 9.05
#